data_AF-A0A820AYY6-F1
#
_entry.id   AF-A0A820AYY6-F1
#
_cell.length_a   1.000
_cell.length_b   1.000
_cell.length_c   1.000
_cell.angle_alpha   90.00
_cell.angle_beta   90.00
_cell.angle_gamma   90.00
#
_symmetry.space_group_name_H-M   'P 1'
#
loop_
_entity.id
_entity.type
_entity.pdbx_description
1 polymer ?
#
loop_
_entity_poly.entity_id
_entity_poly.type
_entity_poly.pdbx_seq_one_letter_code
_entity_poly.pdbx_strand_id
1 'polypeptide(L)'
;MSETIPMTSYQSVRYRNKIVQLKTFNHHGIECLFFDEVYQSFPKVTCLYIDDKQQTFLRDESGQRSEPLRIKAYINEIMDAFEPEESFRNNDQCLQIDHIQEIFSNT
;
A
#
# COMPACT_ATOMS: atom_id res chain seq x y z
N MET A 1 -33.55 11.07 -1.71
CA MET A 1 -32.17 10.83 -1.23
C MET A 1 -31.45 10.13 -2.37
N SER A 2 -30.49 10.79 -3.00
CA SER A 2 -29.77 10.20 -4.13
C SER A 2 -28.73 9.23 -3.57
N GLU A 3 -28.89 7.95 -3.86
CA GLU A 3 -27.86 6.95 -3.62
C GLU A 3 -26.67 7.31 -4.52
N THR A 4 -25.63 7.90 -3.95
CA THR A 4 -24.33 7.98 -4.60
C THR A 4 -23.82 6.57 -4.76
N ILE A 5 -23.94 6.02 -5.98
CA ILE A 5 -23.23 4.81 -6.38
C ILE A 5 -21.75 5.10 -6.11
N PRO A 6 -21.06 4.33 -5.24
CA PRO A 6 -19.64 4.53 -5.02
C PRO A 6 -18.92 4.30 -6.34
N MET A 7 -18.36 5.36 -6.93
CA MET A 7 -17.45 5.25 -8.07
C MET A 7 -16.30 4.37 -7.60
N THR A 8 -16.25 3.14 -8.11
CA THR A 8 -15.16 2.22 -7.82
C THR A 8 -13.94 2.75 -8.54
N SER A 9 -12.96 3.22 -7.76
CA SER A 9 -11.68 3.68 -8.27
C SER A 9 -10.64 2.57 -8.18
N TYR A 10 -9.56 2.71 -8.94
CA TYR A 10 -8.49 1.72 -9.02
C TYR A 10 -7.13 2.42 -8.95
N GLN A 11 -6.16 1.77 -8.29
CA GLN A 11 -4.75 2.14 -8.28
C GLN A 11 -4.00 1.18 -9.19
N SER A 12 -3.22 1.72 -10.13
CA SER A 12 -2.27 0.92 -10.90
C SER A 12 -1.00 0.70 -10.07
N VAL A 13 -0.62 -0.55 -9.84
CA VAL A 13 0.62 -0.92 -9.13
C VAL A 13 1.53 -1.70 -10.07
N ARG A 14 2.76 -1.24 -10.25
CA ARG A 14 3.78 -1.86 -11.09
C ARG A 14 4.81 -2.57 -10.23
N TYR A 15 5.09 -3.83 -10.51
CA TYR A 15 6.22 -4.57 -9.93
C TYR A 15 6.99 -5.23 -11.08
N ARG A 16 8.26 -4.85 -11.24
CA ARG A 16 9.11 -5.28 -12.37
C ARG A 16 8.42 -4.96 -13.72
N ASN A 17 8.14 -5.98 -14.52
CA ASN A 17 7.49 -5.85 -15.84
C ASN A 17 5.96 -6.05 -15.80
N LYS A 18 5.35 -6.16 -14.61
CA LYS A 18 3.92 -6.42 -14.46
C LYS A 18 3.23 -5.23 -13.82
N ILE A 19 2.07 -4.85 -14.36
CA ILE A 19 1.16 -3.85 -13.78
C ILE A 19 -0.16 -4.54 -13.45
N VAL A 20 -0.70 -4.30 -12.26
CA VAL A 20 -2.04 -4.74 -11.85
C VAL A 20 -2.86 -3.54 -11.42
N GLN A 21 -4.17 -3.59 -11.62
CA GLN A 21 -5.10 -2.61 -11.11
C GLN A 21 -5.76 -3.17 -9.85
N LEU A 22 -5.58 -2.47 -8.74
CA LEU A 22 -6.13 -2.86 -7.44
C LEU A 22 -7.24 -1.91 -7.06
N LYS A 23 -8.29 -2.44 -6.45
CA LYS A 23 -9.47 -1.63 -6.09
C LYS A 23 -9.10 -0.69 -4.97
N THR A 24 -9.51 0.56 -5.09
CA THR A 24 -9.35 1.53 -4.01
C THR A 24 -10.66 1.73 -3.26
N PHE A 25 -10.55 2.31 -2.08
CA PHE A 25 -11.70 2.63 -1.25
C PHE A 25 -11.50 3.98 -0.57
N ASN A 26 -12.60 4.65 -0.27
CA ASN A 26 -12.56 5.94 0.43
C ASN A 26 -12.54 5.73 1.95
N HIS A 27 -11.53 6.29 2.62
CA HIS A 27 -11.44 6.34 4.07
C HIS A 27 -11.31 7.79 4.54
N HIS A 28 -12.35 8.31 5.19
CA HIS A 28 -12.42 9.69 5.69
C HIS A 28 -12.06 10.75 4.62
N GLY A 29 -12.53 10.56 3.38
CA GLY A 29 -12.25 11.47 2.27
C GLY A 29 -10.91 11.23 1.57
N ILE A 30 -10.12 10.25 2.00
CA ILE A 30 -8.85 9.86 1.39
C ILE A 30 -9.05 8.56 0.63
N GLU A 31 -8.72 8.56 -0.66
CA GLU A 31 -8.70 7.33 -1.45
C GLU A 31 -7.49 6.47 -1.03
N CYS A 32 -7.74 5.21 -0.73
CA CYS A 32 -6.77 4.30 -0.13
C CYS A 32 -6.70 2.96 -0.87
N LEU A 33 -5.53 2.33 -0.76
CA LEU A 33 -5.25 0.97 -1.18
C LEU A 33 -4.92 0.13 0.06
N PHE A 34 -5.46 -1.08 0.13
CA PHE A 34 -5.03 -2.05 1.15
C PHE A 34 -3.71 -2.69 0.72
N PHE A 35 -2.73 -2.69 1.62
CA PHE A 35 -1.44 -3.30 1.32
C PHE A 35 -1.54 -4.82 1.17
N ASP A 36 -2.51 -5.46 1.81
CA ASP A 36 -2.77 -6.90 1.64
C ASP A 36 -3.09 -7.26 0.18
N GLU A 37 -3.88 -6.46 -0.53
CA GLU A 37 -4.17 -6.71 -1.96
C GLU A 37 -2.91 -6.59 -2.84
N VAL A 38 -2.00 -5.69 -2.47
CA VAL A 38 -0.67 -5.57 -3.12
C VAL A 38 0.15 -6.83 -2.85
N TYR A 39 0.21 -7.26 -1.59
CA TYR A 39 0.99 -8.42 -1.17
C TYR A 39 0.46 -9.72 -1.80
N GLN A 40 -0.85 -9.92 -1.85
CA GLN A 40 -1.47 -11.06 -2.55
C GLN A 40 -1.11 -11.08 -4.04
N SER A 41 -1.03 -9.90 -4.68
CA SER A 41 -0.63 -9.78 -6.08
C SER A 41 0.88 -9.96 -6.29
N PHE A 42 1.68 -9.54 -5.31
CA PHE A 42 3.14 -9.52 -5.34
C PHE A 42 3.74 -9.87 -3.96
N PRO A 43 3.87 -11.16 -3.61
CA PRO A 43 4.23 -11.61 -2.24
C PRO A 43 5.64 -11.27 -1.74
N LYS A 44 6.41 -10.49 -2.50
CA LYS A 44 7.75 -10.02 -2.12
C LYS A 44 7.82 -8.51 -1.94
N VAL A 45 6.73 -7.81 -2.27
CA VAL A 45 6.69 -6.35 -2.18
C VAL A 45 6.63 -5.94 -0.71
N THR A 46 7.50 -5.01 -0.34
CA THR A 46 7.52 -4.41 0.99
C THR A 46 7.40 -2.90 0.94
N CYS A 47 7.69 -2.29 -0.21
CA CYS A 47 7.74 -0.85 -0.38
C CYS A 47 6.98 -0.44 -1.64
N LEU A 48 6.28 0.70 -1.55
CA LEU A 48 5.58 1.32 -2.67
C LEU A 48 6.08 2.76 -2.84
N TYR A 49 6.21 3.22 -4.09
CA TYR A 49 6.76 4.52 -4.45
C TYR A 49 5.87 5.21 -5.49
N ILE A 50 5.85 6.54 -5.46
CA ILE A 50 5.33 7.40 -6.52
C ILE A 50 6.30 8.56 -6.67
N ASP A 51 6.72 8.87 -7.90
CA ASP A 51 7.68 9.94 -8.20
C ASP A 51 8.91 9.92 -7.28
N ASP A 52 9.54 8.74 -7.16
CA ASP A 52 10.71 8.46 -6.31
C ASP A 52 10.49 8.69 -4.80
N LYS A 53 9.24 8.86 -4.34
CA LYS A 53 8.89 8.99 -2.93
C LYS A 53 8.24 7.73 -2.40
N GLN A 54 8.85 7.15 -1.38
CA GLN A 54 8.29 6.00 -0.67
C GLN A 54 6.96 6.41 0.01
N GLN A 55 5.93 5.63 -0.26
CA GLN A 55 4.64 5.78 0.37
C GLN A 55 4.65 5.10 1.75
N THR A 56 4.21 5.83 2.75
CA THR A 56 4.10 5.33 4.12
C THR A 56 2.69 4.82 4.40
N PHE A 57 2.58 3.88 5.33
CA PHE A 57 1.27 3.48 5.84
C PHE A 57 0.56 4.64 6.54
N LEU A 58 -0.75 4.71 6.35
CA LEU A 58 -1.60 5.63 7.09
C LEU A 58 -1.56 5.29 8.57
N ARG A 59 -1.54 6.34 9.39
CA ARG A 59 -1.55 6.27 10.84
C ARG A 59 -2.88 6.80 11.37
N ASP A 60 -3.33 6.26 12.48
CA ASP A 60 -4.49 6.77 13.21
C ASP A 60 -4.15 8.05 13.99
N GLU A 61 -5.13 8.59 14.71
CA GLU A 61 -5.01 9.81 15.50
C GLU A 61 -3.97 9.70 16.65
N SER A 62 -3.65 8.48 17.08
CA SER A 62 -2.61 8.21 18.08
C SER A 62 -1.20 8.06 17.49
N GLY A 63 -1.09 8.16 16.15
CA GLY A 63 0.16 7.98 15.42
C GLY A 63 0.54 6.52 15.20
N GLN A 64 -0.33 5.57 15.56
CA GLN A 64 -0.11 4.14 15.31
C GLN A 64 -0.55 3.76 13.91
N ARG A 65 0.07 2.74 13.31
CA ARG A 65 -0.34 2.25 12.00
C ARG A 65 -1.75 1.68 12.11
N SER A 66 -2.64 2.11 11.23
CA SER A 66 -3.99 1.54 11.22
C SER A 66 -3.95 0.13 10.65
N GLU A 67 -4.56 -0.84 11.36
CA GLU A 67 -4.88 -2.14 10.80
C GLU A 67 -6.30 -2.12 10.17
N PRO A 68 -6.53 -2.79 9.03
CA PRO A 68 -5.51 -3.34 8.12
C PRO A 68 -4.62 -2.21 7.53
N LEU A 69 -3.40 -2.55 7.12
CA LEU A 69 -2.42 -1.59 6.59
C LEU A 69 -2.91 -0.93 5.30
N ARG A 70 -2.91 0.41 5.31
CA ARG A 70 -3.45 1.25 4.22
C ARG A 70 -2.39 2.19 3.70
N ILE A 71 -2.40 2.42 2.40
CA ILE A 71 -1.57 3.41 1.74
C ILE A 71 -2.49 4.34 0.96
N LYS A 72 -2.16 5.64 0.91
CA LYS A 72 -2.88 6.59 0.08
C LYS A 72 -2.78 6.18 -1.40
N ALA A 73 -3.91 6.17 -2.08
CA ALA A 73 -3.97 5.93 -3.52
C ALA A 73 -3.86 7.24 -4.30
N TYR A 74 -3.31 7.14 -5.49
CA TYR A 74 -3.10 8.19 -6.47
C TYR A 74 -3.57 7.66 -7.82
N ILE A 75 -4.89 7.72 -8.02
CA ILE A 75 -5.63 7.04 -9.09
C ILE A 75 -5.16 7.35 -10.53
N ASN A 76 -4.43 8.45 -10.73
CA ASN A 76 -3.91 8.88 -12.02
C ASN A 76 -2.42 8.56 -12.21
N GLU A 77 -1.79 7.92 -11.23
CA GLU A 77 -0.36 7.64 -11.19
C GLU A 77 -0.12 6.13 -11.10
N ILE A 78 1.04 5.69 -11.56
CA ILE A 78 1.48 4.30 -11.39
C ILE A 78 2.32 4.24 -10.12
N MET A 79 1.90 3.41 -9.18
CA MET A 79 2.64 3.16 -7.95
C MET A 79 3.66 2.05 -8.19
N ASP A 80 4.93 2.37 -8.04
CA ASP A 80 6.02 1.42 -8.20
C ASP A 80 6.26 0.62 -6.93
N ALA A 81 6.19 -0.69 -7.04
CA ALA A 81 6.39 -1.63 -5.98
C ALA A 81 7.79 -2.23 -6.04
N PHE A 82 8.41 -2.39 -4.88
CA PHE A 82 9.74 -2.95 -4.74
C PHE A 82 9.79 -4.01 -3.63
N GLU A 83 10.65 -5.00 -3.84
CA GLU A 83 11.07 -5.93 -2.81
C GLU A 83 12.21 -5.30 -1.99
N PRO A 84 12.44 -5.73 -0.75
CA PRO A 84 13.48 -5.13 0.07
C PRO A 84 14.85 -5.46 -0.53
N GLU A 85 15.67 -4.44 -0.75
CA GLU A 85 17.10 -4.66 -1.02
C GLU A 85 17.78 -4.97 0.32
N GLU A 86 18.55 -6.06 0.40
CA GLU A 86 19.22 -6.50 1.64
C GLU A 86 20.12 -5.42 2.28
N SER A 87 20.53 -4.42 1.49
CA SER A 87 21.38 -3.29 1.84
C SER A 87 20.66 -2.09 2.47
N PHE A 88 19.33 -1.98 2.35
CA PHE A 88 18.58 -0.80 2.81
C PHE A 88 17.83 -1.07 4.11
N ARG A 89 18.60 -1.15 5.20
CA ARG A 89 18.07 -1.18 6.58
C ARG A 89 18.08 0.22 7.20
N ASN A 90 17.24 1.12 6.69
CA ASN A 90 16.80 2.26 7.51
C ASN A 90 15.83 1.72 8.58
N ASN A 91 15.97 2.16 9.84
CA ASN A 91 15.11 1.76 10.96
C ASN A 91 13.61 1.78 10.64
N ASP A 92 13.11 2.75 9.88
CA ASP A 92 11.68 2.82 9.53
C ASP A 92 11.27 1.76 8.48
N GLN A 93 12.17 1.42 7.56
CA GLN A 93 11.97 0.37 6.55
C GLN A 93 12.05 -1.02 7.18
N CYS A 94 12.97 -1.24 8.12
CA CYS A 94 13.04 -2.48 8.91
C CYS A 94 11.74 -2.71 9.69
N LEU A 95 11.25 -1.70 10.41
CA LEU A 95 9.97 -1.79 11.11
C LEU A 95 8.77 -2.02 10.17
N GLN A 96 8.87 -1.63 8.91
CA GLN A 96 7.86 -1.90 7.90
C GLN A 96 7.92 -3.36 7.43
N ILE A 97 9.12 -3.85 7.11
CA ILE A 97 9.38 -5.21 6.65
C ILE A 97 9.06 -6.23 7.74
N ASP A 98 9.56 -6.04 8.96
CA ASP A 98 9.34 -6.97 10.08
C ASP A 98 7.85 -7.10 10.40
N HIS A 99 7.12 -5.98 10.37
CA HIS A 99 5.68 -5.99 10.62
C HIS A 99 4.87 -6.61 9.47
N ILE A 100 5.23 -6.35 8.22
CA ILE A 100 4.65 -7.05 7.06
C ILE A 100 4.89 -8.56 7.20
N GLN A 101 6.13 -8.95 7.51
CA GLN A 101 6.49 -10.35 7.72
C GLN A 101 5.72 -10.97 8.88
N GLU A 102 5.53 -10.27 10.00
CA GLU A 102 4.75 -10.75 11.15
C GLU A 102 3.27 -10.97 10.81
N ILE A 103 2.65 -10.03 10.08
CA ILE A 103 1.26 -10.14 9.63
C ILE A 103 1.09 -11.34 8.71
N PHE A 104 2.00 -11.55 7.75
CA PHE A 104 1.85 -12.57 6.71
C PHE A 104 2.55 -13.90 6.97
N SER A 105 3.35 -14.04 8.04
CA SER A 105 3.96 -15.32 8.44
C SER A 105 3.07 -16.16 9.37
N ASN A 106 2.00 -15.57 9.89
CA ASN A 106 1.06 -16.23 10.81
C ASN A 106 -0.24 -16.72 10.12
N THR A 107 -0.30 -16.64 8.79
CA THR A 107 -1.39 -17.13 7.92
C THR A 107 -0.91 -18.28 7.06
#